data_AF-A0A8B8PCQ1-F1
#
_entry.id   AF-A0A8B8PCQ1-F1
#
_cell.length_a   1.000
_cell.length_b   1.000
_cell.length_c   1.000
_cell.angle_alpha   90.00
_cell.angle_beta   90.00
_cell.angle_gamma   90.00
#
_symmetry.space_group_name_H-M   'P 1'
#
loop_
_entity.id
_entity.type
_entity.pdbx_description
1 polymer ?
#
loop_
_entity_poly.entity_id
_entity_poly.type
_entity_poly.pdbx_seq_one_letter_code
_entity_poly.pdbx_strand_id
1 'polypeptide(L)'
;MDDGEVEASDHVLLPNVDSSSNLQSSASVDSFFDEFLKNTRTCTHTHTCNPPGPDAAHTHTCYHTHTQMFSSEDDERCNGKKPFSKVKRPAGNREAVRKYREKKKAHTAYLEEEVQKLRMLNQQLVRKLQVQAFLEAEVIRLRSLVVDLRGAMILWSCGADKTASE
;
A
#
# COMPACT_ATOMS: atom_id res chain seq x y z
N MET A 1 -30.64 -7.24 -13.69
CA MET A 1 -30.84 -8.58 -14.26
C MET A 1 -29.48 -9.25 -14.30
N ASP A 2 -29.47 -10.50 -13.84
CA ASP A 2 -28.51 -11.59 -14.11
C ASP A 2 -27.39 -11.84 -13.10
N ASP A 3 -27.61 -12.91 -12.32
CA ASP A 3 -26.69 -13.64 -11.46
C ASP A 3 -25.71 -14.46 -12.32
N GLY A 4 -24.47 -14.65 -11.85
CA GLY A 4 -23.47 -15.43 -12.58
C GLY A 4 -22.34 -15.95 -11.69
N GLU A 5 -22.69 -16.71 -10.66
CA GLU A 5 -21.73 -17.49 -9.87
C GLU A 5 -21.65 -18.91 -10.43
N VAL A 6 -20.47 -19.31 -10.90
CA VAL A 6 -20.17 -20.69 -11.27
C VAL A 6 -18.97 -21.14 -10.45
N GLU A 7 -19.27 -21.77 -9.32
CA GLU A 7 -18.34 -22.66 -8.65
C GLU A 7 -18.20 -23.96 -9.46
N ALA A 8 -16.96 -24.37 -9.70
CA ALA A 8 -16.64 -25.75 -10.01
C ALA A 8 -15.28 -26.07 -9.38
N SER A 9 -15.31 -26.64 -8.17
CA SER A 9 -14.18 -27.38 -7.61
C SER A 9 -14.53 -28.86 -7.61
N ASP A 10 -13.84 -29.60 -8.48
CA ASP A 10 -13.87 -31.05 -8.59
C ASP A 10 -13.41 -31.69 -7.28
N HIS A 11 -14.35 -32.31 -6.56
CA HIS A 11 -14.04 -33.20 -5.45
C HIS A 11 -14.18 -34.66 -5.92
N VAL A 12 -13.16 -35.16 -6.64
CA VAL A 12 -13.06 -36.59 -6.96
C VAL A 12 -11.97 -37.24 -6.10
N LEU A 13 -12.47 -37.76 -4.98
CA LEU A 13 -12.03 -38.90 -4.20
C LEU A 13 -10.77 -39.65 -4.73
N LEU A 14 -9.69 -39.54 -3.97
CA LEU A 14 -8.59 -40.50 -3.97
C LEU A 14 -9.08 -41.85 -3.41
N PRO A 15 -8.91 -42.98 -4.12
CA PRO A 15 -8.80 -44.26 -3.44
C PRO A 15 -7.37 -44.45 -2.96
N ASN A 16 -7.27 -44.68 -1.66
CA ASN A 16 -6.15 -45.27 -0.94
C ASN A 16 -5.53 -46.46 -1.72
N VAL A 17 -4.21 -46.43 -1.95
CA VAL A 17 -3.45 -47.60 -2.40
C VAL A 17 -2.55 -48.00 -1.24
N ASP A 18 -3.15 -48.76 -0.32
CA ASP A 18 -2.41 -49.60 0.62
C ASP A 18 -1.69 -50.70 -0.17
N SER A 19 -0.37 -50.75 0.06
CA SER A 19 0.45 -51.96 0.18
C SER A 19 -0.07 -53.25 -0.47
N SER A 20 0.57 -53.71 -1.54
CA SER A 20 1.28 -55.01 -1.48
C SER A 20 2.22 -55.22 -2.67
N SER A 21 3.42 -55.65 -2.29
CA SER A 21 4.40 -56.43 -3.04
C SER A 21 3.90 -57.20 -4.28
N ASN A 22 4.57 -57.06 -5.43
CA ASN A 22 5.66 -57.96 -5.82
C ASN A 22 6.11 -57.75 -7.28
N LEU A 23 7.44 -57.62 -7.42
CA LEU A 23 8.33 -58.18 -8.45
C LEU A 23 7.95 -57.95 -9.93
N GLN A 24 8.83 -57.27 -10.68
CA GLN A 24 9.93 -57.93 -11.41
C GLN A 24 10.74 -56.89 -12.21
N SER A 25 12.07 -57.02 -12.11
CA SER A 25 13.07 -56.57 -13.09
C SER A 25 13.16 -55.09 -13.44
N SER A 26 14.13 -54.39 -12.85
CA SER A 26 15.05 -53.50 -13.57
C SER A 26 16.04 -52.83 -12.61
N ALA A 27 17.13 -53.53 -12.28
CA ALA A 27 18.27 -52.97 -11.52
C ALA A 27 18.98 -51.78 -12.22
N SER A 28 18.46 -51.30 -13.35
CA SER A 28 18.97 -50.16 -14.10
C SER A 28 18.21 -48.86 -13.78
N VAL A 29 16.89 -48.91 -13.55
CA VAL A 29 16.12 -47.68 -13.30
C VAL A 29 16.28 -47.16 -11.87
N ASP A 30 16.55 -48.05 -10.91
CA ASP A 30 16.75 -47.70 -9.50
C ASP A 30 17.93 -46.74 -9.30
N SER A 31 19.01 -46.91 -10.08
CA SER A 31 20.18 -46.02 -10.02
C SER A 31 19.90 -44.61 -10.59
N PHE A 32 19.04 -44.50 -11.61
CA PHE A 32 18.64 -43.20 -12.18
C PHE A 32 17.70 -42.42 -11.24
N PHE A 33 16.76 -43.12 -10.58
CA PHE A 33 15.90 -42.49 -9.60
C PHE A 33 16.68 -42.09 -8.34
N ASP A 34 17.64 -42.90 -7.90
CA ASP A 34 18.49 -42.58 -6.75
C ASP A 34 19.42 -41.38 -7.02
N GLU A 35 19.92 -41.22 -8.25
CA GLU A 35 20.67 -40.03 -8.67
C GLU A 35 19.78 -38.77 -8.75
N PHE A 36 18.55 -38.91 -9.25
CA PHE A 36 17.58 -37.80 -9.27
C PHE A 36 17.15 -37.38 -7.86
N LEU A 37 16.99 -38.33 -6.94
CA LEU A 37 16.68 -38.08 -5.53
C LEU A 37 17.86 -37.41 -4.81
N LYS A 38 19.11 -37.82 -5.08
CA LYS A 38 20.33 -37.13 -4.62
C LYS A 38 20.45 -35.69 -5.16
N ASN A 39 19.81 -35.40 -6.29
CA ASN A 39 19.84 -34.11 -6.97
C ASN A 39 18.74 -33.12 -6.50
N THR A 40 17.90 -33.54 -5.55
CA THR A 40 16.99 -32.65 -4.84
C THR A 40 17.64 -32.16 -3.55
N ARG A 41 17.97 -30.87 -3.49
CA ARG A 41 18.58 -30.26 -2.30
C ARG A 41 17.51 -29.57 -1.48
N THR A 42 17.24 -30.09 -0.29
CA THR A 42 16.44 -29.39 0.72
C THR A 42 17.22 -28.19 1.23
N CYS A 43 16.63 -27.00 1.12
CA CYS A 43 17.16 -25.78 1.71
C CYS A 43 16.25 -25.32 2.84
N THR A 44 16.87 -24.94 3.95
CA THR A 44 16.17 -24.39 5.11
C THR A 44 16.46 -22.90 5.18
N HIS A 45 15.42 -22.08 5.13
CA HIS A 45 15.53 -20.64 5.33
C HIS A 45 14.87 -20.23 6.64
N THR A 46 15.48 -19.25 7.30
CA THR A 46 14.86 -18.56 8.42
C THR A 46 14.44 -17.18 7.94
N HIS A 47 13.14 -16.91 7.99
CA HIS A 47 12.59 -15.61 7.64
C HIS A 47 12.22 -14.85 8.89
N THR A 48 12.59 -13.58 8.92
CA THR A 48 12.18 -12.63 9.96
C THR A 48 11.12 -11.73 9.37
N CYS A 49 9.89 -11.84 9.87
CA CYS A 49 8.78 -11.01 9.46
C CYS A 49 8.62 -9.88 10.48
N ASN A 50 8.89 -8.63 10.06
CA ASN A 50 8.56 -7.43 10.81
C ASN A 50 7.24 -6.86 10.30
N PRO A 51 6.09 -7.21 10.91
CA PRO A 51 4.84 -6.53 10.61
C PRO A 51 4.94 -5.04 11.02
N PRO A 52 4.23 -4.13 10.34
CA PRO A 52 4.13 -2.74 10.76
C PRO A 52 3.31 -2.65 12.05
N GLY A 53 3.99 -2.72 13.20
CA GLY A 53 3.37 -2.64 14.51
C GLY A 53 4.40 -2.83 15.63
N PRO A 54 4.12 -2.35 16.85
CA PRO A 54 5.11 -2.30 17.94
C PRO A 54 5.36 -3.64 18.63
N ASP A 55 4.71 -4.74 18.22
CA ASP A 55 4.90 -6.00 18.92
C ASP A 55 4.93 -7.25 18.01
N ALA A 56 5.81 -8.16 18.41
CA ALA A 56 6.13 -9.47 17.84
C ALA A 56 6.73 -9.49 16.42
N ALA A 57 8.00 -9.11 16.31
CA ALA A 57 8.87 -9.71 15.31
C ALA A 57 8.85 -11.23 15.51
N HIS A 58 8.34 -11.98 14.53
CA HIS A 58 8.32 -13.44 14.58
C HIS A 58 9.26 -14.00 13.52
N THR A 59 9.93 -15.08 13.89
CA THR A 59 10.79 -15.85 12.99
C THR A 59 10.13 -17.19 12.73
N HIS A 60 10.17 -17.64 11.48
CA HIS A 60 9.76 -18.99 11.13
C HIS A 60 10.77 -19.62 10.19
N THR A 61 10.89 -20.93 10.31
CA THR A 61 11.79 -21.75 9.52
C THR A 61 10.98 -22.47 8.46
N CYS A 62 11.29 -22.22 7.19
CA CYS A 62 10.63 -22.86 6.06
C CYS A 62 11.58 -23.86 5.39
N TYR A 63 11.08 -25.07 5.16
CA TYR A 63 11.80 -26.15 4.49
C TYR A 63 11.23 -26.30 3.08
N HIS A 64 12.09 -26.18 2.07
CA HIS A 64 11.70 -26.36 0.68
C HIS A 64 12.78 -27.11 -0.10
N THR A 65 12.36 -27.87 -1.10
CA THR A 65 13.21 -28.71 -1.93
C THR A 65 13.49 -28.02 -3.26
N HIS A 66 14.76 -27.75 -3.55
CA HIS A 66 15.19 -27.33 -4.88
C HIS A 66 15.53 -28.53 -5.73
N THR A 67 14.94 -28.62 -6.91
CA THR A 67 15.34 -29.59 -7.93
C THR A 67 16.38 -28.93 -8.82
N GLN A 68 17.64 -29.36 -8.71
CA GLN A 68 18.70 -28.83 -9.55
C GLN A 68 18.72 -29.62 -10.87
N MET A 69 18.56 -28.95 -12.01
CA MET A 69 18.58 -29.62 -13.31
C MET A 69 20.01 -29.52 -13.88
N PHE A 70 20.83 -30.55 -13.71
CA PHE A 70 22.11 -30.65 -14.40
C PHE A 70 21.87 -31.25 -15.79
N SER A 71 22.29 -30.55 -16.84
CA SER A 71 22.44 -31.17 -18.16
C SER A 71 23.63 -32.13 -18.08
N SER A 72 23.39 -33.43 -18.30
CA SER A 72 24.42 -34.48 -18.26
C SER A 72 25.67 -34.06 -19.02
N GLU A 73 26.78 -33.91 -18.32
CA GLU A 73 28.11 -33.68 -18.88
C GLU A 73 28.69 -35.04 -19.29
N ASP A 74 28.23 -35.59 -20.41
CA ASP A 74 28.95 -36.65 -21.12
C ASP A 74 28.47 -36.62 -22.57
N ASP A 75 29.16 -35.82 -23.38
CA ASP A 75 29.49 -36.18 -24.76
C ASP A 75 30.46 -35.13 -25.32
N GLU A 76 31.74 -35.49 -25.24
CA GLU A 76 32.81 -34.90 -26.02
C GLU A 76 32.49 -35.05 -27.52
N ARG A 77 32.66 -33.97 -28.30
CA ARG A 77 32.49 -33.83 -29.76
C ARG A 77 31.07 -33.52 -30.25
N CYS A 78 30.81 -32.23 -30.53
CA CYS A 78 30.59 -31.73 -31.89
C CYS A 78 30.13 -30.25 -31.88
N ASN A 79 30.93 -29.43 -32.56
CA ASN A 79 30.56 -28.24 -33.33
C ASN A 79 29.07 -27.76 -33.29
N GLY A 80 28.85 -26.61 -32.66
CA GLY A 80 27.91 -25.60 -33.15
C GLY A 80 26.53 -25.49 -32.48
N LYS A 81 26.17 -24.23 -32.17
CA LYS A 81 24.80 -23.67 -32.03
C LYS A 81 24.06 -23.89 -30.69
N LYS A 82 24.09 -22.89 -29.80
CA LYS A 82 22.99 -21.91 -29.54
C LYS A 82 23.06 -21.31 -28.12
N PRO A 83 22.57 -20.05 -27.96
CA PRO A 83 22.82 -19.23 -26.78
C PRO A 83 21.94 -19.66 -25.62
N PHE A 84 22.50 -19.55 -24.41
CA PHE A 84 21.80 -19.49 -23.14
C PHE A 84 20.44 -18.81 -23.29
N SER A 85 19.40 -19.57 -22.96
CA SER A 85 18.01 -19.16 -22.93
C SER A 85 17.84 -17.97 -21.98
N LYS A 86 18.06 -16.77 -22.52
CA LYS A 86 17.42 -15.55 -22.01
C LYS A 86 15.93 -15.83 -22.12
N VAL A 87 15.33 -16.29 -21.03
CA VAL A 87 13.87 -16.33 -20.85
C VAL A 87 13.43 -14.89 -21.08
N LYS A 88 13.08 -14.59 -22.33
CA LYS A 88 12.52 -13.31 -22.75
C LYS A 88 11.24 -13.21 -21.95
N ARG A 89 11.28 -12.51 -20.82
CA ARG A 89 10.06 -12.10 -20.11
C ARG A 89 9.13 -11.56 -21.20
N PRO A 90 7.90 -12.09 -21.32
CA PRO A 90 7.01 -11.69 -22.39
C PRO A 90 6.90 -10.16 -22.33
N ALA A 91 7.14 -9.49 -23.46
CA ALA A 91 7.29 -8.04 -23.53
C ALA A 91 6.13 -7.32 -22.80
N GLY A 92 4.94 -7.94 -22.77
CA GLY A 92 3.77 -7.49 -22.02
C GLY A 92 3.96 -7.32 -20.52
N ASN A 93 4.71 -8.17 -19.81
CA ASN A 93 4.94 -7.99 -18.37
C ASN A 93 5.84 -6.77 -18.09
N ARG A 94 6.88 -6.59 -18.91
CA ARG A 94 7.75 -5.41 -18.81
C ARG A 94 6.98 -4.11 -19.07
N GLU A 95 6.07 -4.13 -20.04
CA GLU A 95 5.23 -2.97 -20.36
C GLU A 95 4.15 -2.72 -19.30
N ALA A 96 3.52 -3.77 -18.76
CA ALA A 96 2.54 -3.66 -17.69
C ALA A 96 3.14 -3.03 -16.42
N VAL A 97 4.34 -3.46 -16.02
CA VAL A 97 5.05 -2.86 -14.87
C VAL A 97 5.38 -1.40 -15.13
N ARG A 98 5.76 -1.03 -16.36
CA ARG A 98 6.01 0.37 -16.72
C ARG A 98 4.74 1.20 -16.60
N LYS A 99 3.62 0.76 -17.19
CA LYS A 99 2.31 1.42 -17.10
C LYS A 99 1.84 1.56 -15.65
N TYR A 100 2.05 0.54 -14.82
CA TYR A 100 1.74 0.60 -13.38
C TYR A 100 2.54 1.70 -12.67
N ARG A 101 3.85 1.78 -12.92
CA ARG A 101 4.72 2.81 -12.33
C ARG A 101 4.34 4.21 -12.80
N GLU A 102 4.06 4.36 -14.10
CA GLU A 102 3.60 5.61 -14.69
C GLU A 102 2.27 6.06 -14.09
N LYS A 103 1.29 5.15 -13.96
CA LYS A 103 0.01 5.42 -13.28
C LYS A 103 0.22 5.84 -11.83
N LYS A 104 1.07 5.13 -11.09
CA LYS A 104 1.37 5.46 -9.68
C LYS A 104 2.06 6.82 -9.56
N LYS A 105 2.99 7.15 -10.46
CA LYS A 105 3.67 8.44 -10.51
C LYS A 105 2.69 9.57 -10.84
N ALA A 106 1.83 9.39 -11.84
CA ALA A 106 0.82 10.37 -12.23
C ALA A 106 -0.18 10.62 -11.10
N HIS A 107 -0.65 9.57 -10.42
CA HIS A 107 -1.55 9.69 -9.29
C HIS A 107 -0.90 10.43 -8.11
N THR A 108 0.37 10.12 -7.82
CA THR A 108 1.11 10.81 -6.76
C THR A 108 1.27 12.30 -7.09
N ALA A 109 1.66 12.63 -8.33
CA ALA A 109 1.78 14.02 -8.77
C ALA A 109 0.45 14.78 -8.72
N TYR A 110 -0.67 14.15 -9.11
CA TYR A 110 -2.00 14.73 -9.01
C TYR A 110 -2.38 15.05 -7.56
N LEU A 111 -2.14 14.12 -6.63
CA LEU A 111 -2.40 14.35 -5.21
C LEU A 111 -1.53 15.48 -4.63
N GLU A 112 -0.26 15.55 -5.03
CA GLU A 112 0.65 16.62 -4.61
C GLU A 112 0.16 18.01 -5.08
N GLU A 113 -0.30 18.11 -6.32
CA GLU A 113 -0.89 19.34 -6.88
C GLU A 113 -2.16 19.76 -6.12
N GLU A 114 -3.07 18.81 -5.86
CA GLU A 114 -4.30 19.11 -5.13
C GLU A 114 -4.00 19.54 -3.68
N VAL A 115 -3.04 18.89 -3.02
CA VAL A 115 -2.57 19.31 -1.69
C VAL A 115 -2.00 20.73 -1.73
N GLN A 116 -1.23 21.09 -2.76
CA GLN A 116 -0.69 22.44 -2.90
C GLN A 116 -1.79 23.48 -3.11
N LYS A 117 -2.77 23.18 -3.97
CA LYS A 117 -3.95 24.03 -4.20
C LYS A 117 -4.77 24.22 -2.93
N LEU A 118 -5.08 23.14 -2.22
CA LEU A 118 -5.82 23.19 -0.96
C LEU A 118 -5.06 23.98 0.11
N ARG A 119 -3.73 23.84 0.20
CA ARG A 119 -2.90 24.65 1.11
C ARG A 119 -2.98 26.14 0.77
N MET A 120 -2.90 26.51 -0.51
CA MET A 120 -3.02 27.90 -0.93
C MET A 120 -4.40 28.49 -0.59
N LEU A 121 -5.47 27.75 -0.88
CA LEU A 121 -6.84 28.16 -0.54
C LEU A 121 -7.03 28.29 0.97
N ASN A 122 -6.52 27.34 1.75
CA ASN A 122 -6.59 27.38 3.20
C ASN A 122 -5.87 28.63 3.75
N GLN A 123 -4.66 28.94 3.27
CA GLN A 123 -3.96 30.16 3.66
C GLN A 123 -4.74 31.44 3.32
N GLN A 124 -5.42 31.48 2.17
CA GLN A 124 -6.28 32.61 1.82
C GLN A 124 -7.49 32.73 2.75
N LEU A 125 -8.14 31.62 3.09
CA LEU A 125 -9.28 31.60 4.01
C LEU A 125 -8.86 32.04 5.42
N VAL A 126 -7.72 31.56 5.92
CA VAL A 126 -7.17 31.98 7.22
C VAL A 126 -6.93 33.49 7.27
N ARG A 127 -6.35 34.08 6.21
CA ARG A 127 -6.18 35.54 6.13
C ARG A 127 -7.52 36.28 6.17
N LYS A 128 -8.54 35.79 5.47
CA LYS A 128 -9.89 36.39 5.51
C LYS A 128 -10.51 36.30 6.91
N LEU A 129 -10.36 35.17 7.59
CA LEU A 129 -10.84 35.00 8.97
C LEU A 129 -10.14 35.96 9.94
N GLN A 130 -8.83 36.17 9.81
CA GLN A 130 -8.09 37.12 10.64
C GLN A 130 -8.59 38.56 10.45
N VAL A 131 -8.81 38.97 9.20
CA VAL A 131 -9.37 40.31 8.89
C VAL A 131 -10.79 40.45 9.44
N GLN A 132 -11.62 39.42 9.27
CA GLN A 132 -12.99 39.39 9.81
C GLN A 132 -12.99 39.55 11.34
N ALA A 133 -12.14 38.80 12.05
CA ALA A 133 -12.02 38.90 13.51
C ALA A 133 -11.60 40.31 13.98
N PHE A 134 -10.68 40.95 13.24
CA PHE A 134 -10.28 42.33 13.51
C PHE A 134 -11.45 43.31 13.32
N LEU A 135 -12.22 43.18 12.23
CA LEU A 135 -13.40 44.00 11.97
C LEU A 135 -14.48 43.81 13.04
N GLU A 136 -14.71 42.57 13.48
CA GLU A 136 -15.68 42.26 14.54
C GLU A 136 -15.28 42.91 15.87
N ALA A 137 -14.00 42.89 16.23
CA ALA A 137 -13.50 43.57 17.42
C ALA A 137 -13.74 45.09 17.35
N GLU A 138 -13.53 45.70 16.17
CA GLU A 138 -13.77 47.13 15.97
C GLU A 138 -15.25 47.48 16.03
N VAL A 139 -16.12 46.63 15.47
CA VAL A 139 -17.59 46.79 15.59
C VAL A 139 -18.02 46.74 17.05
N ILE A 140 -17.46 45.82 17.85
CA ILE A 140 -17.74 45.74 19.29
C ILE A 140 -17.28 47.02 19.98
N ARG A 141 -16.04 47.47 19.73
CA ARG A 141 -15.49 48.72 20.30
C ARG A 141 -16.36 49.94 19.99
N LEU A 142 -16.80 50.07 18.74
CA LEU A 142 -17.66 51.16 18.30
C LEU A 142 -19.05 51.09 18.94
N ARG A 143 -19.63 49.89 19.06
CA ARG A 143 -20.90 49.67 19.77
C ARG A 143 -20.81 50.08 21.23
N SER A 144 -19.74 49.70 21.93
CA SER A 144 -19.49 50.12 23.31
C SER A 144 -19.42 51.64 23.42
N LEU A 145 -18.64 52.30 22.55
CA LEU A 145 -18.53 53.76 22.56
C LEU A 145 -19.88 54.46 22.34
N VAL A 146 -20.72 53.94 21.46
CA VAL A 146 -22.07 54.50 21.22
C VAL A 146 -22.95 54.37 22.46
N VAL A 147 -22.87 53.24 23.17
CA VAL A 147 -23.60 53.06 24.44
C VAL A 147 -23.08 54.02 25.51
N ASP A 148 -21.76 54.16 25.64
CA ASP A 148 -21.12 55.07 26.60
C ASP A 148 -21.51 56.53 26.34
N LEU A 149 -21.48 56.98 25.08
CA LEU A 149 -21.91 58.32 24.69
C LEU A 149 -23.39 58.57 24.98
N ARG A 150 -24.26 57.59 24.69
CA ARG A 150 -25.68 57.69 25.04
C ARG A 150 -25.89 57.80 26.55
N GLY A 151 -25.16 57.01 27.33
CA GLY A 151 -25.17 57.09 28.79
C GLY A 151 -24.70 58.45 29.31
N ALA A 152 -23.62 58.98 28.74
CA ALA A 152 -23.09 60.31 29.08
C ALA A 152 -24.09 61.43 28.75
N MET A 153 -24.75 61.38 27.58
CA MET A 153 -25.79 62.35 27.21
C MET A 153 -26.98 62.34 28.17
N ILE A 154 -27.44 61.15 28.59
CA ILE A 154 -28.52 61.02 29.58
C ILE A 154 -28.09 61.60 30.93
N LEU A 155 -26.86 61.31 31.36
CA LEU A 155 -26.31 61.84 32.61
C LEU A 155 -26.20 63.37 32.59
N TRP A 156 -25.71 63.95 31.48
CA TRP A 156 -25.65 65.40 31.30
C TRP A 156 -27.03 66.04 31.29
N SER A 157 -28.02 65.43 30.63
CA SER A 157 -29.40 65.92 30.64
C SER A 157 -30.01 65.91 32.03
N CYS A 158 -29.80 64.84 32.81
CA CYS A 158 -30.35 64.70 34.16
C CYS A 158 -29.60 65.57 35.21
N GLY A 159 -28.33 65.90 34.94
CA GLY A 159 -27.54 66.83 35.74
C GLY A 159 -27.95 68.30 35.56
N ALA A 160 -28.37 68.69 34.35
CA ALA A 160 -28.82 70.06 34.05
C ALA A 160 -30.14 70.44 34.74
N ASP A 161 -31.05 69.48 34.94
CA ASP A 161 -32.34 69.72 35.61
C ASP A 161 -32.18 70.00 37.12
N LYS A 162 -31.12 69.49 37.76
CA LYS A 162 -30.89 69.68 39.21
C LYS A 162 -30.34 71.05 39.57
N THR A 163 -29.71 71.77 38.63
CA THR A 163 -29.13 73.10 38.87
C THR A 163 -30.12 74.25 38.65
N ALA A 164 -31.37 73.97 38.24
CA ALA A 164 -32.38 74.98 37.93
C ALA A 164 -33.49 75.12 38.99
N SER A 165 -33.39 74.41 40.13
CA SER A 165 -34.42 74.37 41.18
C SER A 165 -33.94 74.83 42.57
N GLU A 166 -32.85 75.59 42.65
CA GLU A 166 -32.42 76.31 43.88
C GLU A 166 -32.64 77.82 43.74
#